data_AF-A0A6G0YXZ2-F1
#
_entry.id   AF-A0A6G0YXZ2-F1
#
_cell.length_a   1.000
_cell.length_b   1.000
_cell.length_c   1.000
_cell.angle_alpha   90.00
_cell.angle_beta   90.00
_cell.angle_gamma   90.00
#
_symmetry.space_group_name_H-M   'P 1'
#
loop_
_entity.id
_entity.type
_entity.pdbx_description
1 polymer ?
#
loop_
_entity_poly.entity_id
_entity_poly.type
_entity_poly.pdbx_seq_one_letter_code
_entity_poly.pdbx_strand_id
1 'polypeptide(L)'
;MMCQILWLTCIIVPLLSVSLVGGPTDPEVMQKPTGKNQCSITSELSYYVMWFYGLKFLPVVINMVLLFIWSLSQACDLIISTANNNSTINIQQCWYVYPDPKETEWGGWSKFEPTIISVQRLMLLFLVMHYVTISLSFVHRDYLLWKRKIHLNKPYLFTSLFIILVQWAYTIHYEYFDSIENNISISKLSVLTFIIGFISLFLVFIINEVVHWQEIRLNVRYQKRARLDFGTKLGMNSPF
;
A
#
# COMPACT_ATOMS: atom_id res chain seq x y z
N MET A 1 18.16 3.37 -0.93
CA MET A 1 17.16 2.31 -1.22
C MET A 1 17.01 1.27 -0.09
N MET A 2 18.08 0.60 0.37
CA MET A 2 17.98 -0.51 1.35
C MET A 2 17.39 -0.10 2.71
N CYS A 3 17.72 1.09 3.23
CA CYS A 3 17.15 1.59 4.49
C CYS A 3 15.63 1.83 4.44
N GLN A 4 15.09 2.21 3.26
CA GLN A 4 13.65 2.45 3.09
C GLN A 4 12.86 1.14 3.16
N ILE A 5 13.41 0.06 2.60
CA ILE A 5 12.81 -1.27 2.66
C ILE A 5 12.82 -1.77 4.10
N LEU A 6 13.94 -1.62 4.82
CA LEU A 6 14.06 -2.00 6.22
C LEU A 6 13.07 -1.22 7.10
N TRP A 7 12.90 0.08 6.86
CA TRP A 7 11.89 0.90 7.53
C TRP A 7 10.46 0.36 7.33
N LEU A 8 10.10 -0.03 6.11
CA LEU A 8 8.80 -0.63 5.82
C LEU A 8 8.59 -1.97 6.53
N THR A 9 9.54 -2.89 6.39
CA THR A 9 9.37 -4.28 6.82
C THR A 9 9.59 -4.47 8.31
N CYS A 10 10.49 -3.73 8.94
CA CYS A 10 10.80 -3.89 10.36
C CYS A 10 9.95 -3.00 11.27
N ILE A 11 9.45 -1.85 10.78
CA ILE A 11 8.76 -0.89 11.62
C ILE A 11 7.30 -0.74 11.20
N ILE A 12 7.03 -0.36 9.95
CA ILE A 12 5.66 -0.03 9.52
C ILE A 12 4.74 -1.26 9.53
N VAL A 13 5.14 -2.34 8.86
CA VAL A 13 4.31 -3.56 8.74
C VAL A 13 4.06 -4.22 10.11
N PRO A 14 5.07 -4.41 10.99
CA PRO A 14 4.85 -4.99 12.31
C PRO A 14 4.00 -4.10 13.23
N LEU A 15 4.16 -2.78 13.16
CA LEU A 15 3.36 -1.87 13.97
C LEU A 15 1.89 -1.90 13.56
N LEU A 16 1.61 -1.95 12.24
CA LEU A 16 0.25 -2.15 11.73
C LEU A 16 -0.33 -3.49 12.17
N SER A 17 0.43 -4.59 12.06
CA SER A 17 -0.08 -5.92 12.42
C SER A 17 -0.43 -6.04 13.90
N VAL A 18 0.41 -5.52 14.79
CA VAL A 18 0.14 -5.50 16.24
C VAL A 18 -1.13 -4.70 16.55
N SER A 19 -1.35 -3.58 15.86
CA SER A 19 -2.53 -2.74 16.07
C SER A 19 -3.86 -3.39 15.66
N LEU A 20 -3.82 -4.38 14.76
CA LEU A 20 -5.01 -5.15 14.35
C LEU A 20 -5.46 -6.15 15.41
N VAL A 21 -4.54 -6.65 16.26
CA VAL A 21 -4.86 -7.61 17.33
C VAL A 21 -5.69 -6.97 18.44
N GLY A 22 -5.50 -5.68 18.71
CA GLY A 22 -6.18 -4.94 19.78
C GLY A 22 -7.63 -4.57 19.51
N GLY A 23 -8.26 -5.10 18.45
CA GLY A 23 -9.64 -4.79 18.09
C GLY A 23 -10.68 -5.42 19.04
N PRO A 24 -11.87 -4.82 19.18
CA PRO A 24 -12.95 -5.39 20.00
C PRO A 24 -13.44 -6.72 19.41
N THR A 25 -13.62 -7.72 20.26
CA THR A 25 -14.15 -9.04 19.87
C THR A 25 -15.58 -8.93 19.37
N ASP A 26 -15.92 -9.66 18.31
CA ASP A 26 -17.27 -9.72 17.76
C ASP A 26 -18.21 -10.55 18.68
N PRO A 27 -19.36 -10.02 19.13
CA PRO A 27 -20.27 -10.73 20.03
C PRO A 27 -20.87 -12.01 19.43
N GLU A 28 -20.93 -12.14 18.09
CA GLU A 28 -21.46 -13.33 17.43
C GLU A 28 -20.43 -14.48 17.33
N VAL A 29 -19.20 -14.29 17.82
CA VAL A 29 -18.13 -15.31 17.73
C VAL A 29 -18.53 -16.61 18.41
N MET A 30 -19.27 -16.54 19.52
CA MET A 30 -19.71 -17.73 20.27
C MET A 30 -20.84 -18.51 19.57
N GLN A 31 -21.53 -17.89 18.61
CA GLN A 31 -22.56 -18.54 17.80
C GLN A 31 -22.00 -19.18 16.53
N LYS A 32 -20.74 -18.88 16.18
CA LYS A 32 -20.06 -19.47 15.03
C LYS A 32 -19.59 -20.87 15.43
N PRO A 33 -19.84 -21.90 14.60
CA PRO A 33 -19.38 -23.25 14.93
C PRO A 33 -17.85 -23.29 14.98
N THR A 34 -17.30 -23.97 15.97
CA THR A 34 -15.86 -24.15 16.11
C THR A 34 -15.32 -24.88 14.89
N GLY A 35 -14.34 -24.26 14.20
CA GLY A 35 -13.66 -24.90 13.09
C GLY A 35 -13.05 -26.24 13.53
N LYS A 36 -13.08 -27.24 12.66
CA LYS A 36 -12.26 -28.44 12.88
C LYS A 36 -10.79 -28.04 12.83
N ASN A 37 -9.96 -28.63 13.68
CA ASN A 37 -8.51 -28.55 13.56
C ASN A 37 -8.08 -29.23 12.25
N GLN A 38 -8.11 -28.48 11.16
CA GLN A 38 -7.65 -28.93 9.85
C GLN A 38 -6.16 -28.64 9.78
N CYS A 39 -5.34 -29.68 10.00
CA CYS A 39 -3.88 -29.58 9.88
C CYS A 39 -3.39 -29.57 8.43
N SER A 40 -4.27 -29.76 7.44
CA SER A 40 -3.93 -29.74 6.02
C SER A 40 -4.52 -28.52 5.32
N ILE A 41 -3.65 -27.77 4.63
CA ILE A 41 -4.05 -26.70 3.71
C ILE A 41 -4.64 -27.35 2.47
N THR A 42 -5.93 -27.14 2.22
CA THR A 42 -6.57 -27.60 0.98
C THR A 42 -6.22 -26.63 -0.17
N SER A 43 -6.08 -27.17 -1.38
CA SER A 43 -5.79 -26.37 -2.58
C SER A 43 -6.85 -25.30 -2.84
N GLU A 44 -8.12 -25.61 -2.54
CA GLU A 44 -9.24 -24.68 -2.64
C GLU A 44 -9.07 -23.46 -1.72
N LEU A 45 -8.61 -23.67 -0.47
CA LEU A 45 -8.33 -22.60 0.47
C LEU A 45 -7.16 -21.74 -0.01
N SER A 46 -6.11 -22.37 -0.56
CA SER A 46 -4.96 -21.65 -1.10
C SER A 46 -5.34 -20.77 -2.30
N TYR A 47 -6.14 -21.28 -3.24
CA TYR A 47 -6.63 -20.49 -4.37
C TYR A 47 -7.51 -19.32 -3.91
N TYR A 48 -8.39 -19.58 -2.94
CA TYR A 48 -9.23 -18.54 -2.34
C TYR A 48 -8.38 -17.41 -1.74
N VAL A 49 -7.40 -17.75 -0.89
CA VAL A 49 -6.50 -16.77 -0.27
C VAL A 49 -5.69 -16.04 -1.35
N MET A 50 -5.06 -16.76 -2.27
CA MET A 50 -4.25 -16.14 -3.32
C MET A 50 -5.06 -15.17 -4.18
N TRP A 51 -6.30 -15.51 -4.51
CA TRP A 51 -7.20 -14.64 -5.29
C TRP A 51 -7.56 -13.35 -4.54
N PHE A 52 -8.06 -13.45 -3.30
CA PHE A 52 -8.51 -12.26 -2.54
C PHE A 52 -7.35 -11.36 -2.10
N TYR A 53 -6.24 -11.94 -1.65
CA TYR A 53 -5.06 -11.15 -1.28
C TYR A 53 -4.39 -10.58 -2.54
N GLY A 54 -4.27 -11.36 -3.61
CA GLY A 54 -3.75 -10.90 -4.89
C GLY A 54 -4.53 -9.70 -5.42
N LEU A 55 -5.86 -9.75 -5.41
CA LEU A 55 -6.71 -8.65 -5.88
C LEU A 55 -6.63 -7.38 -5.01
N LYS A 56 -6.27 -7.48 -3.73
CA LYS A 56 -6.04 -6.31 -2.86
C LYS A 56 -4.69 -5.64 -3.13
N PHE A 57 -3.63 -6.43 -3.33
CA PHE A 57 -2.25 -5.90 -3.47
C PHE A 57 -1.88 -5.54 -4.91
N LEU A 58 -2.37 -6.27 -5.91
CA LEU A 58 -2.03 -6.08 -7.32
C LEU A 58 -2.36 -4.66 -7.82
N PRO A 59 -3.54 -4.07 -7.52
CA PRO A 59 -3.83 -2.69 -7.93
C PRO A 59 -2.83 -1.69 -7.36
N VAL A 60 -2.36 -1.89 -6.13
CA VAL A 60 -1.34 -1.01 -5.53
C VAL A 60 -0.03 -1.12 -6.28
N VAL A 61 0.44 -2.34 -6.59
CA VAL A 61 1.69 -2.53 -7.33
C VAL A 61 1.63 -1.82 -8.69
N ILE A 62 0.54 -1.99 -9.45
CA ILE A 62 0.38 -1.32 -10.75
C ILE A 62 0.36 0.21 -10.59
N ASN A 63 -0.44 0.75 -9.68
CA ASN A 63 -0.53 2.19 -9.45
C ASN A 63 0.82 2.79 -9.05
N MET A 64 1.58 2.10 -8.21
CA MET A 64 2.90 2.56 -7.76
C MET A 64 3.92 2.58 -8.89
N VAL A 65 3.91 1.58 -9.79
CA VAL A 65 4.79 1.59 -10.97
C VAL A 65 4.43 2.75 -11.91
N LEU A 66 3.14 2.96 -12.18
CA LEU A 66 2.67 4.05 -13.04
C LEU A 66 3.01 5.43 -12.47
N LEU A 67 2.78 5.65 -11.18
CA LEU A 67 3.13 6.89 -10.48
C LEU A 67 4.64 7.16 -10.52
N PHE A 68 5.46 6.12 -10.38
CA PHE A 68 6.91 6.26 -10.45
C PHE A 68 7.36 6.67 -11.86
N ILE A 69 6.86 6.02 -12.91
CA ILE A 69 7.16 6.39 -14.31
C ILE A 69 6.72 7.83 -14.59
N TRP A 70 5.51 8.21 -14.15
CA TRP A 70 5.00 9.56 -14.30
C TRP A 70 5.89 10.61 -13.62
N SER A 71 6.28 10.35 -12.37
CA SER A 71 7.13 11.26 -11.60
C SER A 71 8.53 11.44 -12.21
N LEU A 72 9.11 10.38 -12.77
CA LEU A 72 10.39 10.46 -13.49
C LEU A 72 10.26 11.23 -14.80
N SER A 73 9.17 11.06 -15.55
CA SER A 73 8.90 11.86 -16.76
C SER A 73 8.82 13.34 -16.44
N GLN A 74 8.10 13.71 -15.38
CA GLN A 74 8.00 15.11 -14.93
C GLN A 74 9.35 15.69 -14.47
N ALA A 75 10.14 14.90 -13.73
CA ALA A 75 11.48 15.31 -13.34
C ALA A 75 12.39 15.54 -14.56
N CYS A 76 12.22 14.73 -15.61
CA CYS A 76 12.95 14.84 -16.87
C CYS A 76 12.61 16.14 -17.62
N ASP A 77 11.33 16.48 -17.74
CA ASP A 77 10.87 17.73 -18.37
C ASP A 77 11.41 18.97 -17.61
N LEU A 78 11.50 18.87 -16.28
CA LEU A 78 12.05 19.94 -15.44
C LEU A 78 13.56 20.13 -15.64
N ILE A 79 14.31 19.04 -15.83
CA ILE A 79 15.74 19.10 -16.16
C ILE A 79 15.95 19.73 -17.53
N ILE A 80 15.16 19.34 -18.54
CA ILE A 80 15.25 19.90 -19.90
C ILE A 80 14.99 21.41 -19.88
N SER A 81 13.92 21.83 -19.20
CA SER A 81 13.58 23.27 -19.12
C SER A 81 14.64 24.10 -18.38
N THR A 82 15.22 23.58 -17.29
CA THR A 82 16.29 24.26 -16.56
C THR A 82 17.61 24.30 -17.34
N ALA A 83 17.95 23.24 -18.07
CA ALA A 83 19.14 23.19 -18.91
C ALA A 83 19.06 24.15 -20.10
N ASN A 84 17.91 24.22 -20.80
CA ASN A 84 17.73 25.11 -21.95
C ASN A 84 17.76 26.60 -21.57
N ASN A 85 17.38 26.96 -20.33
CA ASN A 85 17.45 28.34 -19.86
C ASN A 85 18.88 28.79 -19.52
N ASN A 86 19.75 27.85 -19.13
CA ASN A 86 21.10 28.15 -18.65
C ASN A 86 22.21 27.83 -19.68
N SER A 87 21.91 27.08 -20.74
CA SER A 87 22.89 26.64 -21.73
C SER A 87 22.39 26.84 -23.16
N THR A 88 23.30 27.11 -24.10
CA THR A 88 23.00 27.26 -25.53
C THR A 88 22.75 25.93 -26.24
N ILE A 89 22.77 24.81 -25.51
CA ILE A 89 22.59 23.46 -26.03
C ILE A 89 21.19 22.98 -25.66
N ASN A 90 20.31 22.87 -26.66
CA ASN A 90 18.98 22.32 -26.47
C ASN A 90 19.06 20.80 -26.22
N ILE A 91 18.84 20.38 -24.97
CA ILE A 91 18.72 18.96 -24.64
C ILE A 91 17.30 18.51 -25.04
N GLN A 92 17.16 17.79 -26.15
CA GLN A 92 15.84 17.36 -26.65
C GLN A 92 15.30 16.10 -25.98
N GLN A 93 16.14 15.29 -25.33
CA GLN A 93 15.73 14.03 -24.72
C GLN A 93 16.51 13.79 -23.43
N CYS A 94 15.81 13.43 -22.35
CA CYS A 94 16.45 12.93 -21.14
C CYS A 94 16.01 11.48 -20.89
N TRP A 95 17.01 10.63 -20.60
CA TRP A 95 16.83 9.20 -20.40
C TRP A 95 17.42 8.84 -19.05
N TYR A 96 16.57 8.54 -18.07
CA TYR A 96 17.01 8.09 -16.74
C TYR A 96 17.58 6.66 -16.73
N VAL A 97 17.46 5.93 -17.84
CA VAL A 97 17.73 4.49 -17.93
C VAL A 97 19.20 4.19 -18.27
N TYR A 98 19.95 5.14 -18.84
CA TYR A 98 21.33 4.89 -19.25
C TYR A 98 22.28 6.01 -18.78
N PRO A 99 23.36 5.65 -18.09
CA PRO A 99 24.40 6.59 -17.69
C PRO A 99 25.27 6.89 -18.93
N ASP A 100 25.80 8.11 -19.07
CA ASP A 100 26.67 8.44 -20.19
C ASP A 100 28.09 7.89 -19.90
N PRO A 101 28.57 6.86 -20.62
CA PRO A 101 29.85 6.20 -20.33
C PRO A 101 31.06 7.14 -20.46
N LYS A 102 30.86 8.37 -20.94
CA LYS A 102 31.88 9.42 -21.04
C LYS A 102 32.13 10.14 -19.71
N GLU A 103 31.23 10.04 -18.73
CA GLU A 103 31.43 10.70 -17.42
C GLU A 103 32.26 9.84 -16.46
N THR A 104 33.19 10.48 -15.75
CA THR A 104 34.23 9.80 -14.94
C THR A 104 33.74 9.34 -13.57
N GLU A 105 32.71 10.00 -13.01
CA GLU A 105 32.16 9.62 -11.71
C GLU A 105 30.99 8.66 -11.87
N TRP A 106 31.20 7.41 -11.44
CA TRP A 106 30.20 6.34 -11.50
C TRP A 106 29.55 6.24 -12.89
N GLY A 107 30.30 6.47 -13.97
CA GLY A 107 29.81 6.40 -15.35
C GLY A 107 28.66 7.35 -15.68
N GLY A 108 28.41 8.40 -14.88
CA GLY A 108 27.29 9.35 -15.05
C GLY A 108 26.06 9.09 -14.18
N TRP A 109 26.06 8.04 -13.34
CA TRP A 109 24.95 7.73 -12.42
C TRP A 109 24.81 8.74 -11.26
N SER A 110 25.89 9.41 -10.85
CA SER A 110 25.88 10.36 -9.72
C SER A 110 25.15 11.67 -10.04
N LYS A 111 25.10 12.05 -11.32
CA LYS A 111 24.56 13.34 -11.78
C LYS A 111 23.07 13.54 -11.45
N PHE A 112 22.29 12.47 -11.47
CA PHE A 112 20.85 12.49 -11.19
C PHE A 112 20.49 11.66 -9.95
N GLU A 113 21.48 11.27 -9.14
CA GLU A 113 21.25 10.56 -7.89
C GLU A 113 20.27 11.30 -6.93
N PRO A 114 20.42 12.61 -6.65
CA PRO A 114 19.54 13.29 -5.70
C PRO A 114 18.08 13.34 -6.18
N THR A 115 17.84 13.46 -7.49
CA THR A 115 16.49 13.52 -8.06
C THR A 115 15.79 12.17 -7.98
N ILE A 116 16.50 11.07 -8.25
CA ILE A 116 15.96 9.71 -8.12
C ILE A 116 15.63 9.43 -6.65
N ILE A 117 16.51 9.81 -5.72
CA ILE A 117 16.28 9.63 -4.28
C ILE A 117 15.04 10.41 -3.82
N SER A 118 14.89 11.65 -4.30
CA SER A 118 13.74 12.51 -4.04
C SER A 118 12.42 11.86 -4.49
N VAL A 119 12.38 11.37 -5.73
CA VAL A 119 11.22 10.63 -6.28
C VAL A 119 10.95 9.35 -5.49
N GLN A 120 11.98 8.56 -5.16
CA GLN A 120 11.82 7.33 -4.37
C GLN A 120 11.19 7.59 -3.00
N ARG A 121 11.52 8.71 -2.34
CA ARG A 121 10.95 9.09 -1.05
C ARG A 121 9.48 9.52 -1.16
N LEU A 122 9.13 10.24 -2.23
CA LEU A 122 7.74 10.56 -2.54
C LEU A 122 6.93 9.28 -2.79
N MET A 123 7.48 8.32 -3.54
CA MET A 123 6.86 7.02 -3.73
C MET A 123 6.72 6.26 -2.41
N LEU A 124 7.73 6.30 -1.54
CA LEU A 124 7.64 5.67 -0.22
C LEU A 124 6.46 6.23 0.58
N LEU A 125 6.23 7.54 0.56
CA LEU A 125 5.07 8.15 1.22
C LEU A 125 3.75 7.61 0.67
N PHE A 126 3.58 7.59 -0.65
CA PHE A 126 2.36 7.03 -1.25
C PHE A 126 2.21 5.54 -0.96
N LEU A 127 3.31 4.77 -0.96
CA LEU A 127 3.30 3.36 -0.61
C LEU A 127 2.75 3.16 0.80
N VAL A 128 3.28 3.89 1.79
CA VAL A 128 2.81 3.79 3.18
C VAL A 128 1.33 4.12 3.30
N MET A 129 0.86 5.16 2.61
CA MET A 129 -0.56 5.51 2.57
C MET A 129 -1.41 4.37 1.99
N HIS A 130 -0.98 3.73 0.90
CA HIS A 130 -1.68 2.57 0.32
C HIS A 130 -1.65 1.33 1.24
N TYR A 131 -0.58 1.12 1.99
CA TYR A 131 -0.52 0.04 2.99
C TYR A 131 -1.53 0.29 4.11
N VAL A 132 -1.67 1.53 4.57
CA VAL A 132 -2.68 1.90 5.57
C VAL A 132 -4.09 1.72 5.02
N THR A 133 -4.35 2.05 3.75
CA THR A 133 -5.68 1.82 3.15
C THR A 133 -6.01 0.35 2.99
N ILE A 134 -5.05 -0.51 2.62
CA ILE A 134 -5.24 -1.96 2.60
C ILE A 134 -5.46 -2.50 4.03
N SER A 135 -4.71 -1.99 5.01
CA SER A 135 -4.84 -2.48 6.39
C SER A 135 -6.20 -2.19 7.01
N LEU A 136 -6.91 -1.16 6.55
CA LEU A 136 -8.28 -0.84 6.98
C LEU A 136 -9.24 -2.01 6.75
N SER A 137 -9.12 -2.73 5.63
CA SER A 137 -9.97 -3.88 5.31
C SER A 137 -9.79 -5.04 6.29
N PHE A 138 -8.67 -5.10 7.02
CA PHE A 138 -8.41 -6.14 8.02
C PHE A 138 -8.86 -5.76 9.43
N VAL A 139 -9.20 -4.48 9.69
CA VAL A 139 -9.67 -4.01 11.02
C VAL A 139 -10.98 -4.69 11.42
N HIS A 140 -11.92 -4.81 10.47
CA HIS A 140 -13.18 -5.50 10.66
C HIS A 140 -13.32 -6.59 9.59
N ARG A 141 -12.81 -7.77 9.86
CA ARG A 141 -12.80 -8.88 8.89
C ARG A 141 -14.19 -9.24 8.35
N ASP A 142 -15.21 -9.20 9.20
CA ASP A 142 -16.57 -9.68 8.89
C ASP A 142 -17.54 -8.58 8.47
N TYR A 143 -17.15 -7.31 8.57
CA TYR A 143 -18.03 -6.16 8.31
C TYR A 143 -17.39 -5.17 7.36
N LEU A 144 -18.18 -4.67 6.42
CA LEU A 144 -17.83 -3.54 5.57
C LEU A 144 -17.59 -2.30 6.43
N LEU A 145 -16.68 -1.43 5.97
CA LEU A 145 -16.37 -0.17 6.65
C LEU A 145 -17.60 0.76 6.69
N TRP A 146 -18.49 0.65 5.70
CA TRP A 146 -19.77 1.39 5.70
C TRP A 146 -20.67 0.98 6.88
N LYS A 147 -20.71 -0.30 7.23
CA LYS A 147 -21.64 -0.81 8.26
C LYS A 147 -21.12 -0.60 9.69
N ARG A 148 -19.81 -0.62 9.88
CA ARG A 148 -19.19 -0.55 11.21
C ARG A 148 -18.11 0.52 11.25
N LYS A 149 -18.28 1.51 12.12
CA LYS A 149 -17.38 2.67 12.21
C LYS A 149 -15.96 2.25 12.61
N ILE A 150 -14.97 2.79 11.90
CA ILE A 150 -13.53 2.54 12.11
C ILE A 150 -13.08 2.92 13.53
N HIS A 151 -13.65 3.99 14.09
CA HIS A 151 -13.30 4.52 15.42
C HIS A 151 -13.54 3.55 16.59
N LEU A 152 -14.21 2.42 16.34
CA LEU A 152 -14.37 1.36 17.34
C LEU A 152 -13.05 0.66 17.65
N ASN A 153 -12.11 0.60 16.70
CA ASN A 153 -10.76 0.09 16.96
C ASN A 153 -9.79 1.26 17.20
N LYS A 154 -9.80 1.78 18.43
CA LYS A 154 -8.93 2.87 18.87
C LYS A 154 -7.43 2.63 18.63
N PRO A 155 -6.82 1.49 19.02
CA PRO A 155 -5.38 1.30 18.87
C PRO A 155 -4.95 1.38 17.40
N TYR A 156 -5.72 0.76 16.48
CA TYR A 156 -5.47 0.87 15.04
C TYR A 156 -5.53 2.32 14.53
N LEU A 157 -6.54 3.09 14.96
CA LEU A 157 -6.67 4.48 14.56
C LEU A 157 -5.43 5.30 14.96
N PHE A 158 -4.99 5.16 16.20
CA PHE A 158 -3.80 5.86 16.70
C PHE A 158 -2.51 5.44 15.98
N THR A 159 -2.29 4.14 15.78
CA THR A 159 -1.08 3.66 15.08
C THR A 159 -1.06 4.10 13.63
N SER A 160 -2.19 4.00 12.92
CA SER A 160 -2.29 4.44 11.52
C SER A 160 -2.01 5.93 11.35
N LEU A 161 -2.56 6.76 12.23
CA LEU A 161 -2.34 8.21 12.21
C LEU A 161 -0.89 8.54 12.55
N PHE A 162 -0.32 7.88 13.55
CA PHE A 162 1.09 8.03 13.91
C PHE A 162 2.03 7.68 12.75
N ILE A 163 1.81 6.55 12.07
CA ILE A 163 2.62 6.13 10.91
C ILE A 163 2.58 7.18 9.80
N ILE A 164 1.38 7.68 9.45
CA ILE A 164 1.22 8.70 8.41
C ILE A 164 1.95 9.99 8.80
N LEU A 165 1.80 10.45 10.04
CA LEU A 165 2.47 11.67 10.51
C LEU A 165 3.99 11.54 10.50
N VAL A 166 4.53 10.41 10.98
CA VAL A 166 5.97 10.17 10.97
C VAL A 166 6.50 10.13 9.54
N GLN A 167 5.79 9.46 8.63
CA GLN A 167 6.18 9.39 7.23
C GLN A 167 6.16 10.77 6.56
N TRP A 168 5.15 11.58 6.85
CA TRP A 168 5.03 12.94 6.33
C TRP A 168 6.14 13.85 6.87
N ALA A 169 6.40 13.80 8.18
CA ALA A 169 7.48 14.52 8.83
C ALA A 169 8.85 14.14 8.24
N TYR A 170 9.08 12.84 7.99
CA TYR A 170 10.30 12.36 7.35
C TYR A 170 10.49 12.92 5.94
N THR A 171 9.43 12.97 5.13
CA THR A 171 9.51 13.55 3.78
C THR A 171 9.77 15.05 3.81
N ILE A 172 9.15 15.80 4.72
CA ILE A 172 9.35 17.26 4.85
C ILE A 172 10.76 17.56 5.34
N HIS A 173 11.23 16.82 6.34
CA HIS A 173 12.56 16.98 6.87
C HIS A 173 13.62 16.79 5.77
N TYR A 174 13.46 15.76 4.94
CA TYR A 174 14.37 15.53 3.82
C TYR A 174 14.32 16.66 2.79
N GLU A 175 13.12 17.11 2.41
CA GLU A 175 12.94 18.22 1.46
C GLU A 175 13.59 19.51 1.97
N TYR A 176 13.48 19.79 3.27
CA TYR A 176 14.13 20.95 3.89
C TYR A 176 15.66 20.89 3.75
N PHE A 177 16.26 19.73 4.03
CA PHE A 177 17.72 19.56 3.90
C PHE A 177 18.19 19.59 2.44
N ASP A 178 17.48 18.95 1.52
CA ASP A 178 17.84 18.92 0.09
C ASP A 178 17.69 20.29 -0.58
N SER A 179 16.74 21.11 -0.12
CA SER A 179 16.58 22.50 -0.60
C SER A 179 17.81 23.38 -0.35
N ILE A 180 18.62 23.05 0.66
CA ILE A 180 19.86 23.78 1.00
C ILE A 180 20.96 23.47 -0.03
N GLU A 181 20.93 22.30 -0.67
CA GLU A 181 21.94 21.85 -1.64
C GLU A 181 21.59 22.21 -3.11
N ASN A 182 20.53 23.02 -3.36
CA ASN A 182 20.08 23.47 -4.68
C ASN A 182 19.71 22.35 -5.68
N ASN A 183 19.40 21.15 -5.20
CA ASN A 183 18.95 20.05 -6.04
C ASN A 183 17.51 20.24 -6.55
N ILE A 184 17.09 19.38 -7.49
CA ILE A 184 15.69 19.33 -7.93
C ILE A 184 14.88 18.65 -6.83
N SER A 185 14.14 19.48 -6.12
CA SER A 185 13.39 19.15 -4.91
C SER A 185 11.96 18.67 -5.24
N ILE A 186 11.32 17.95 -4.31
CA ILE A 186 9.96 17.42 -4.44
C ILE A 186 8.94 18.54 -4.69
N SER A 187 9.18 19.71 -4.10
CA SER A 187 8.36 20.93 -4.26
C SER A 187 8.32 21.47 -5.69
N LYS A 188 9.33 21.18 -6.51
CA LYS A 188 9.37 21.56 -7.93
C LYS A 188 8.59 20.58 -8.80
N LEU A 189 8.22 19.41 -8.27
CA LEU A 189 7.38 18.46 -8.98
C LEU A 189 5.97 19.02 -9.14
N SER A 190 5.35 18.75 -10.28
CA SER A 190 4.01 19.27 -10.56
C SER A 190 3.00 18.84 -9.49
N VAL A 191 2.16 19.79 -9.05
CA VAL A 191 1.02 19.54 -8.15
C VAL A 191 0.15 18.39 -8.65
N LEU A 192 0.11 18.20 -9.97
CA LEU A 192 -0.61 17.12 -10.62
C LEU A 192 -0.12 15.72 -10.21
N THR A 193 1.17 15.53 -9.92
CA THR A 193 1.68 14.24 -9.41
C THR A 193 1.07 13.90 -8.05
N PHE A 194 0.90 14.89 -7.17
CA PHE A 194 0.23 14.71 -5.89
C PHE A 194 -1.25 14.40 -6.08
N ILE A 195 -1.93 15.13 -6.98
CA ILE A 195 -3.34 14.91 -7.29
C ILE A 195 -3.56 13.48 -7.78
N ILE A 196 -2.74 13.00 -8.74
CA ILE A 196 -2.84 11.62 -9.24
C ILE A 196 -2.60 10.62 -8.10
N GLY A 197 -1.62 10.85 -7.23
CA GLY A 197 -1.35 9.99 -6.07
C GLY A 197 -2.51 9.95 -5.06
N PHE A 198 -3.20 11.06 -4.82
CA PHE A 198 -4.39 11.07 -3.98
C PHE A 198 -5.60 10.40 -4.64
N ILE A 199 -5.78 10.59 -5.95
CA ILE A 199 -6.80 9.89 -6.73
C ILE A 199 -6.56 8.37 -6.69
N SER A 200 -5.30 7.93 -6.81
CA SER A 200 -4.96 6.51 -6.76
C SER A 200 -5.29 5.90 -5.40
N LEU A 201 -5.04 6.63 -4.30
CA LEU A 201 -5.42 6.20 -2.95
C LEU A 201 -6.93 5.96 -2.83
N PHE A 202 -7.74 6.89 -3.36
CA PHE A 202 -9.19 6.76 -3.34
C PHE A 202 -9.67 5.59 -4.22
N LEU A 203 -9.09 5.42 -5.40
CA LEU A 203 -9.41 4.32 -6.31
C LEU A 203 -9.09 2.96 -5.66
N VAL A 204 -7.89 2.83 -5.07
CA VAL A 204 -7.48 1.61 -4.36
C VAL A 204 -8.40 1.32 -3.18
N PHE A 205 -8.81 2.35 -2.44
CA PHE A 205 -9.79 2.18 -1.35
C PHE A 205 -11.11 1.58 -1.86
N ILE A 206 -11.66 2.08 -2.97
CA ILE A 206 -12.88 1.53 -3.58
C ILE A 206 -12.68 0.08 -4.00
N ILE A 207 -11.59 -0.23 -4.70
CA ILE A 207 -11.31 -1.61 -5.14
C ILE A 207 -11.19 -2.55 -3.93
N ASN A 208 -10.46 -2.13 -2.90
CA ASN A 208 -10.30 -2.92 -1.67
C ASN A 208 -11.63 -3.20 -0.98
N GLU A 209 -12.52 -2.20 -0.89
CA GLU A 209 -13.85 -2.39 -0.29
C GLU A 209 -14.71 -3.34 -1.14
N VAL A 210 -14.64 -3.26 -2.48
CA VAL A 210 -15.37 -4.17 -3.37
C VAL A 210 -14.85 -5.61 -3.25
N VAL A 211 -13.53 -5.80 -3.19
CA VAL A 211 -12.91 -7.13 -2.99
C VAL A 211 -13.27 -7.69 -1.61
N HIS A 212 -13.23 -6.85 -0.58
CA HIS A 212 -13.62 -7.23 0.79
C HIS A 212 -15.11 -7.58 0.87
N TRP A 213 -15.98 -6.87 0.16
CA TRP A 213 -17.39 -7.23 0.05
C TRP A 213 -17.60 -8.62 -0.54
N GLN A 214 -16.87 -8.96 -1.61
CA GLN A 214 -16.91 -10.29 -2.22
C GLN A 214 -16.40 -11.36 -1.26
N GLU A 215 -15.32 -11.07 -0.52
CA GLU A 215 -14.76 -11.95 0.51
C GLU A 215 -15.80 -12.28 1.59
N ILE A 216 -16.45 -11.25 2.18
CA ILE A 216 -17.50 -11.42 3.20
C ILE A 216 -18.67 -12.25 2.65
N ARG A 217 -19.12 -11.95 1.42
CA ARG A 217 -20.24 -12.68 0.80
C ARG A 217 -19.96 -14.17 0.66
N LEU A 218 -18.72 -14.54 0.32
CA LEU A 218 -18.31 -15.95 0.25
C LEU A 218 -18.14 -16.57 1.63
N ASN A 219 -17.57 -15.84 2.60
CA ASN A 219 -17.43 -16.32 3.98
C ASN A 219 -18.78 -16.64 4.62
N VAL A 220 -19.82 -15.82 4.41
CA VAL A 220 -21.18 -16.09 4.88
C VAL A 220 -21.74 -17.39 4.28
N ARG A 221 -21.49 -17.65 2.99
CA ARG A 221 -21.92 -18.90 2.34
C ARG A 221 -21.19 -20.11 2.93
N TYR A 222 -19.88 -19.96 3.16
CA TYR A 222 -19.06 -21.00 3.78
C TYR A 222 -19.53 -21.32 5.20
N GLN A 223 -19.78 -20.30 6.04
CA GLN A 223 -20.32 -20.49 7.39
C GLN A 223 -21.69 -21.18 7.40
N LYS A 224 -22.59 -20.83 6.46
CA LYS A 224 -23.89 -21.50 6.31
C LYS A 224 -23.74 -22.99 5.98
N ARG A 225 -22.84 -23.35 5.05
CA ARG A 225 -22.54 -24.76 4.72
C ARG A 225 -21.98 -25.51 5.91
N ALA A 226 -20.99 -24.92 6.60
CA ALA A 226 -20.41 -25.51 7.80
C ALA A 226 -21.48 -25.78 8.87
N ARG A 227 -22.39 -24.82 9.12
CA ARG A 227 -23.49 -25.00 10.09
C ARG A 227 -24.41 -26.17 9.74
N LEU A 228 -24.70 -26.40 8.45
CA LEU A 228 -25.47 -27.57 8.01
C LEU A 228 -24.72 -28.88 8.27
N ASP A 229 -23.41 -28.92 7.97
CA ASP A 229 -22.58 -30.11 8.21
C ASP A 229 -22.40 -30.45 9.70
N PHE A 230 -22.45 -29.45 10.59
CA PHE A 230 -22.46 -29.67 12.03
C PHE A 230 -23.82 -30.20 12.52
N GLY A 231 -24.93 -29.62 12.05
CA GLY A 231 -26.28 -30.03 12.44
C GLY A 231 -26.62 -31.47 12.04
N THR A 232 -26.16 -31.91 10.87
CA THR A 232 -26.38 -33.29 10.38
C THR A 232 -25.61 -34.32 11.20
N LYS A 233 -24.46 -34.00 11.79
CA LYS A 233 -23.65 -34.95 12.58
C LYS A 233 -24.12 -35.15 14.02
N LEU A 234 -24.78 -34.15 14.61
CA LEU A 234 -25.34 -34.23 15.96
C LEU A 234 -26.81 -34.68 15.97
N GLY A 235 -27.51 -34.61 14.82
CA GLY A 235 -28.96 -34.85 14.74
C GLY A 235 -29.42 -35.99 13.82
N MET A 236 -28.57 -36.66 13.04
CA MET A 236 -29.01 -37.69 12.07
C MET A 236 -28.73 -39.14 12.50
N ASN A 237 -29.03 -39.49 13.76
CA ASN A 237 -29.17 -40.88 14.20
C ASN A 237 -30.50 -41.15 14.93
N SER A 238 -31.60 -40.44 14.61
CA SER A 238 -32.94 -40.90 14.95
C SER A 238 -33.65 -41.39 13.68
N PRO A 239 -33.75 -42.71 13.44
CA PRO A 239 -34.59 -43.23 12.37
C PRO A 239 -36.06 -42.96 12.73
N PHE A 240 -36.85 -42.58 11.71
CA PHE A 240 -38.31 -42.71 11.77
C PHE A 240 -38.69 -44.19 11.81
#